data_AF-A0A936BF47-F1
#
_entry.id   AF-A0A936BF47-F1
#
_cell.length_a   1.000
_cell.length_b   1.000
_cell.length_c   1.000
_cell.angle_alpha   90.00
_cell.angle_beta   90.00
_cell.angle_gamma   90.00
#
_symmetry.space_group_name_H-M   'P 1'
#
loop_
_entity.id
_entity.type
_entity.pdbx_description
1 polymer ?
#
loop_
_entity_poly.entity_id
_entity_poly.type
_entity_poly.pdbx_seq_one_letter_code
_entity_poly.pdbx_strand_id
1 'polypeptide(L)'
;MKLWKTILAIGLLALLMACSPTADLPSQTNPTPTPAPTAEAEEVDEEEAEEETAEPIDLESLILNAEEGGPVSITGEVPYTNPFFTAGVAQPMVILEDQAGFVDRDKNYLMPLASQTLGQLTTDFFESPFGYSIALPIEPQGAYRDVDNDDEDDAGVQIFAVAYWTNTFGDPFLEERDLGGGGWSTAYASTRISEEFETEREIIGGQLLVYAPDEEQLFPINFGEDGLLFTIDDTELITLPQGYTLVNLDTVPFTFDRSRNPVVDLIEPSGAALVDFSELSYTEAFDAFVEKLSQEYAFTEYKEIDWEALIETYRPLMEVAEAAGDPDEYRRVLRDMLWEIPDGHVSGPFLQDEFVENVRGGVGIAIQELADGRIIVTYLGEDTPAAEAGIELAAEIIAINDTPIGEWVEGILPYTSPFSTAHNRRLQQLIYATRFPTDTELTITYLNPEAEEEETAELVSVFEVDSFYHEDFGRPVTGFELPVQYELLDSGYAYVEITSFFDNQLLTVQLWERLMQTLNEQEVPGLIIDMRQNGGGFGFLADQMAAYFFEEELITGNTAYYNESLGEFILREEDADKFYLPAEELRYDGDLVVL
;
A
#
# COMPACT_ATOMS: atom_id res chain seq x y z
N MET A 1 28.02 24.51 6.27
CA MET A 1 27.92 24.18 4.82
C MET A 1 27.72 22.69 4.51
N LYS A 2 28.33 21.71 5.22
CA LYS A 2 28.06 20.27 4.96
C LYS A 2 26.96 19.62 5.81
N LEU A 3 26.46 20.31 6.84
CA LEU A 3 25.39 19.81 7.73
C LEU A 3 23.97 20.13 7.24
N TRP A 4 23.82 21.01 6.24
CA TRP A 4 22.51 21.59 5.87
C TRP A 4 21.82 20.85 4.72
N LYS A 5 22.56 20.10 3.90
CA LYS A 5 21.95 19.17 2.92
C LYS A 5 21.17 18.04 3.61
N THR A 6 21.45 17.77 4.88
CA THR A 6 20.80 16.72 5.67
C THR A 6 19.55 17.25 6.38
N ILE A 7 19.50 18.53 6.77
CA ILE A 7 18.39 19.10 7.55
C ILE A 7 17.15 19.35 6.66
N LEU A 8 17.34 19.75 5.40
CA LEU A 8 16.24 19.80 4.40
C LEU A 8 15.87 18.43 3.83
N ALA A 9 16.72 17.40 4.01
CA ALA A 9 16.40 16.02 3.65
C ALA A 9 15.61 15.29 4.75
N ILE A 10 15.52 15.85 5.96
CA ILE A 10 14.75 15.25 7.08
C ILE A 10 13.30 15.77 7.08
N GLY A 11 13.05 17.01 6.65
CA GLY A 11 11.69 17.47 6.30
C GLY A 11 11.04 16.70 5.14
N LEU A 12 11.85 15.93 4.40
CA LEU A 12 11.40 14.99 3.37
C LEU A 12 10.56 13.86 4.00
N LEU A 13 10.84 13.41 5.22
CA LEU A 13 10.17 12.24 5.80
C LEU A 13 8.73 12.54 6.27
N ALA A 14 8.44 13.77 6.70
CA ALA A 14 7.11 14.15 7.16
C ALA A 14 6.12 14.40 6.01
N LEU A 15 6.61 14.81 4.82
CA LEU A 15 5.81 14.88 3.59
C LEU A 15 5.69 13.53 2.87
N LEU A 16 6.68 12.64 3.02
CA LEU A 16 6.70 11.32 2.38
C LEU A 16 5.85 10.26 3.11
N MET A 17 5.28 10.57 4.29
CA MET A 17 4.33 9.67 4.97
C MET A 17 2.92 9.66 4.35
N ALA A 18 2.68 10.48 3.33
CA ALA A 18 1.64 10.23 2.33
C ALA A 18 2.30 9.70 1.05
N CYS A 19 2.44 8.38 0.96
CA CYS A 19 2.58 7.61 -0.27
C CYS A 19 3.53 8.15 -1.36
N SER A 20 4.84 7.95 -1.23
CA SER A 20 5.76 7.78 -2.38
C SER A 20 7.14 7.27 -1.92
N PRO A 21 7.75 6.23 -2.52
CA PRO A 21 9.15 5.94 -2.30
C PRO A 21 10.02 6.88 -3.14
N THR A 22 10.95 7.56 -2.48
CA THR A 22 12.09 8.16 -3.16
C THR A 22 13.01 7.04 -3.65
N ALA A 23 12.89 6.67 -4.92
CA ALA A 23 13.91 5.90 -5.62
C ALA A 23 14.50 6.76 -6.75
N ASP A 24 15.79 7.10 -6.63
CA ASP A 24 16.63 7.43 -7.78
C ASP A 24 16.62 6.21 -8.69
N LEU A 25 15.83 6.23 -9.77
CA LEU A 25 15.81 5.16 -10.78
C LEU A 25 17.19 5.09 -11.47
N PRO A 26 17.96 3.99 -11.32
CA PRO A 26 19.04 3.74 -12.26
C PRO A 26 18.43 3.42 -13.63
N SER A 27 19.09 3.82 -14.71
CA SER A 27 18.67 3.47 -16.07
C SER A 27 18.61 1.95 -16.23
N GLN A 28 17.43 1.36 -16.08
CA GLN A 28 17.14 -0.04 -16.38
C GLN A 28 17.04 -0.16 -17.91
N THR A 29 17.87 -1.02 -18.50
CA THR A 29 17.67 -1.46 -19.87
C THR A 29 16.59 -2.54 -19.86
N ASN A 30 15.36 -2.18 -20.21
CA ASN A 30 14.25 -3.13 -20.34
C ASN A 30 14.58 -4.22 -21.39
N PRO A 31 14.34 -5.51 -21.11
CA PRO A 31 14.25 -6.53 -22.15
C PRO A 31 13.02 -6.23 -23.02
N THR A 32 13.19 -6.40 -24.33
CA THR A 32 12.19 -6.12 -25.36
C THR A 32 10.91 -6.93 -25.16
N PRO A 33 9.71 -6.32 -25.13
CA PRO A 33 8.46 -7.06 -25.12
C PRO A 33 8.25 -7.79 -26.46
N THR A 34 7.82 -9.04 -26.38
CA THR A 34 7.34 -9.79 -27.55
C THR A 34 5.97 -9.22 -27.93
N PRO A 35 5.73 -8.79 -29.18
CA PRO A 35 4.46 -8.20 -29.55
C PRO A 35 3.34 -9.24 -29.52
N ALA A 36 2.22 -8.89 -28.86
CA ALA A 36 0.95 -9.58 -29.00
C ALA A 36 0.48 -9.54 -30.47
N PRO A 37 -0.12 -10.63 -31.00
CA PRO A 37 -0.62 -10.64 -32.36
C PRO A 37 -1.89 -9.78 -32.47
N THR A 38 -1.87 -8.84 -33.40
CA THR A 38 -3.03 -8.02 -33.81
C THR A 38 -4.08 -8.91 -34.48
N ALA A 39 -5.28 -8.97 -33.92
CA ALA A 39 -6.43 -9.57 -34.57
C ALA A 39 -7.00 -8.61 -35.62
N GLU A 40 -6.71 -8.84 -36.90
CA GLU A 40 -7.48 -8.26 -38.01
C GLU A 40 -8.78 -9.08 -38.18
N ALA A 41 -9.92 -8.40 -38.13
CA ALA A 41 -11.22 -9.00 -38.40
C ALA A 41 -11.36 -9.28 -39.91
N GLU A 42 -11.31 -10.56 -40.30
CA GLU A 42 -11.79 -11.03 -41.61
C GLU A 42 -13.27 -11.42 -41.52
N GLU A 43 -14.07 -10.91 -42.45
CA GLU A 43 -15.47 -11.32 -42.65
C GLU A 43 -15.51 -12.81 -43.06
N VAL A 44 -16.22 -13.64 -42.27
CA VAL A 44 -16.42 -15.07 -42.55
C VAL A 44 -17.73 -15.26 -43.33
N ASP A 45 -17.62 -15.75 -44.57
CA ASP A 45 -18.72 -16.30 -45.36
C ASP A 45 -19.23 -17.61 -44.72
N GLU A 46 -20.55 -17.76 -44.61
CA GLU A 46 -21.22 -18.97 -44.14
C GLU A 46 -21.01 -20.15 -45.12
N GLU A 47 -20.08 -21.06 -44.82
CA GLU A 47 -20.05 -22.42 -45.36
C GLU A 47 -20.29 -23.45 -44.25
N GLU A 48 -21.20 -24.39 -44.54
CA GLU A 48 -21.68 -25.45 -43.66
C GLU A 48 -20.52 -26.29 -43.08
N ALA A 49 -20.36 -26.28 -41.75
CA ALA A 49 -19.39 -27.11 -41.04
C ALA A 49 -19.82 -28.58 -41.03
N GLU A 50 -19.03 -29.44 -41.67
CA GLU A 50 -19.03 -30.88 -41.41
C GLU A 50 -18.34 -31.13 -40.06
N GLU A 51 -18.97 -31.91 -39.17
CA GLU A 51 -18.39 -32.39 -37.90
C GLU A 51 -17.10 -33.18 -38.16
N GLU A 52 -15.95 -32.54 -37.95
CA GLU A 52 -14.67 -33.21 -37.84
C GLU A 52 -14.59 -33.85 -36.44
N THR A 53 -14.68 -35.18 -36.38
CA THR A 53 -14.51 -35.92 -35.13
C THR A 53 -13.06 -35.74 -34.64
N ALA A 54 -12.87 -35.03 -33.52
CA ALA A 54 -11.57 -34.88 -32.87
C ALA A 54 -10.94 -36.25 -32.57
N GLU A 55 -9.64 -36.41 -32.86
CA GLU A 55 -8.91 -37.61 -32.44
C GLU A 55 -8.86 -37.69 -30.91
N PRO A 56 -8.97 -38.89 -30.31
CA PRO A 56 -8.93 -39.04 -28.85
C PRO A 56 -7.58 -38.55 -28.29
N ILE A 57 -7.64 -37.71 -27.26
CA ILE A 57 -6.49 -37.15 -26.57
C ILE A 57 -5.73 -38.28 -25.86
N ASP A 58 -4.42 -38.37 -26.09
CA ASP A 58 -3.54 -39.27 -25.34
C ASP A 58 -3.19 -38.65 -23.98
N LEU A 59 -3.97 -38.99 -22.95
CA LEU A 59 -3.82 -38.41 -21.61
C LEU A 59 -2.43 -38.62 -21.01
N GLU A 60 -1.76 -39.75 -21.29
CA GLU A 60 -0.40 -39.99 -20.79
C GLU A 60 0.61 -38.97 -21.33
N SER A 61 0.36 -38.42 -22.53
CA SER A 61 1.23 -37.40 -23.14
C SER A 61 1.15 -36.03 -22.47
N LEU A 62 0.14 -35.81 -21.62
CA LEU A 62 0.00 -34.59 -20.81
C LEU A 62 0.96 -34.59 -19.61
N ILE A 63 1.47 -35.76 -19.21
CA ILE A 63 2.46 -35.89 -18.12
C ILE A 63 3.87 -35.73 -18.68
N LEU A 64 4.48 -34.58 -18.39
CA LEU A 64 5.84 -34.23 -18.79
C LEU A 64 6.86 -34.73 -17.77
N ASN A 65 8.03 -35.16 -18.25
CA ASN A 65 9.15 -35.60 -17.41
C ASN A 65 8.77 -36.69 -16.39
N ALA A 66 7.83 -37.58 -16.75
CA ALA A 66 7.29 -38.60 -15.85
C ALA A 66 8.38 -39.49 -15.22
N GLU A 67 9.50 -39.70 -15.91
CA GLU A 67 10.65 -40.48 -15.45
C GLU A 67 11.43 -39.87 -14.29
N GLU A 68 11.23 -38.58 -14.00
CA GLU A 68 11.98 -37.83 -12.99
C GLU A 68 11.45 -38.02 -11.56
N GLY A 69 10.24 -38.57 -11.42
CA GLY A 69 9.62 -38.96 -10.16
C GLY A 69 8.89 -37.84 -9.42
N GLY A 70 8.82 -36.62 -9.98
CA GLY A 70 8.13 -35.48 -9.40
C GLY A 70 9.06 -34.46 -8.70
N PRO A 71 8.56 -33.25 -8.44
CA PRO A 71 9.28 -32.21 -7.72
C PRO A 71 9.82 -32.64 -6.35
N VAL A 72 11.05 -32.24 -6.03
CA VAL A 72 11.66 -32.34 -4.69
C VAL A 72 12.06 -30.99 -4.12
N SER A 73 12.13 -29.98 -4.98
CA SER A 73 12.31 -28.58 -4.63
C SER A 73 11.73 -27.70 -5.72
N ILE A 74 11.30 -26.50 -5.36
CA ILE A 74 10.84 -25.46 -6.29
C ILE A 74 11.79 -24.27 -6.19
N THR A 75 12.04 -23.62 -7.32
CA THR A 75 12.69 -22.31 -7.37
C THR A 75 11.83 -21.36 -8.18
N GLY A 76 12.01 -20.06 -8.02
CA GLY A 76 11.36 -19.09 -8.87
C GLY A 76 11.75 -17.67 -8.53
N GLU A 77 11.17 -16.74 -9.26
CA GLU A 77 11.31 -15.31 -9.07
C GLU A 77 9.96 -14.67 -8.75
N VAL A 78 10.01 -13.57 -8.01
CA VAL A 78 8.85 -12.76 -7.65
C VAL A 78 9.09 -11.35 -8.20
N PRO A 79 8.52 -11.01 -9.36
CA PRO A 79 8.52 -9.65 -9.86
C PRO A 79 7.54 -8.80 -9.04
N TYR A 80 7.93 -7.56 -8.80
CA TYR A 80 7.03 -6.53 -8.31
C TYR A 80 7.36 -5.18 -8.95
N THR A 81 6.32 -4.45 -9.33
CA THR A 81 6.35 -3.07 -9.81
C THR A 81 5.76 -2.12 -8.79
N ASN A 82 4.93 -2.63 -7.87
CA ASN A 82 4.31 -1.82 -6.83
C ASN A 82 5.36 -1.25 -5.85
N PRO A 83 5.47 0.08 -5.73
CA PRO A 83 6.42 0.73 -4.82
C PRO A 83 6.23 0.35 -3.34
N PHE A 84 5.02 -0.06 -2.95
CA PHE A 84 4.67 -0.39 -1.57
C PHE A 84 4.94 -1.85 -1.19
N PHE A 85 5.28 -2.70 -2.16
CA PHE A 85 5.47 -4.14 -1.94
C PHE A 85 6.47 -4.47 -0.81
N THR A 86 7.53 -3.68 -0.69
CA THR A 86 8.58 -3.87 0.32
C THR A 86 8.43 -2.99 1.56
N ALA A 87 7.45 -2.07 1.58
CA ALA A 87 7.33 -1.06 2.62
C ALA A 87 6.97 -1.68 3.99
N GLY A 88 7.72 -1.32 5.03
CA GLY A 88 7.51 -1.84 6.39
C GLY A 88 7.74 -3.35 6.59
N VAL A 89 8.10 -4.09 5.53
CA VAL A 89 8.26 -5.54 5.57
C VAL A 89 9.59 -5.92 6.24
N ALA A 90 9.52 -6.69 7.32
CA ALA A 90 10.68 -7.15 8.08
C ALA A 90 11.04 -8.61 7.82
N GLN A 91 10.03 -9.46 7.63
CA GLN A 91 10.17 -10.89 7.41
C GLN A 91 9.34 -11.34 6.19
N PRO A 92 9.82 -11.06 4.98
CA PRO A 92 9.20 -11.56 3.76
C PRO A 92 9.38 -13.07 3.65
N MET A 93 8.35 -13.77 3.19
CA MET A 93 8.32 -15.23 3.09
C MET A 93 7.68 -15.66 1.78
N VAL A 94 8.14 -16.79 1.23
CA VAL A 94 7.45 -17.52 0.17
C VAL A 94 7.16 -18.90 0.71
N ILE A 95 5.90 -19.35 0.66
CA ILE A 95 5.46 -20.61 1.28
C ILE A 95 4.73 -21.50 0.28
N LEU A 96 4.56 -22.77 0.63
CA LEU A 96 3.48 -23.58 0.08
C LEU A 96 2.19 -23.26 0.82
N GLU A 97 1.29 -22.56 0.16
CA GLU A 97 -0.05 -22.22 0.66
C GLU A 97 -1.01 -23.38 0.37
N ASP A 98 -1.57 -23.96 1.41
CA ASP A 98 -2.58 -25.04 1.32
C ASP A 98 -3.89 -24.49 0.72
N GLN A 99 -4.26 -25.00 -0.45
CA GLN A 99 -5.42 -24.55 -1.23
C GLN A 99 -6.72 -25.28 -0.86
N ALA A 100 -6.77 -26.02 0.25
CA ALA A 100 -8.01 -26.63 0.69
C ALA A 100 -9.15 -25.61 0.89
N GLY A 101 -8.81 -24.37 1.31
CA GLY A 101 -9.77 -23.26 1.37
C GLY A 101 -10.34 -22.89 0.00
N PHE A 102 -9.51 -22.83 -1.03
CA PHE A 102 -9.95 -22.59 -2.41
C PHE A 102 -10.90 -23.70 -2.90
N VAL A 103 -10.50 -24.97 -2.74
CA VAL A 103 -11.32 -26.13 -3.17
C VAL A 103 -12.71 -26.09 -2.53
N ASP A 104 -12.77 -25.79 -1.23
CA ASP A 104 -14.01 -25.74 -0.45
C ASP A 104 -14.79 -24.42 -0.62
N ARG A 105 -14.22 -23.41 -1.30
CA ARG A 105 -14.67 -22.02 -1.29
C ARG A 105 -14.82 -21.43 0.13
N ASP A 106 -13.93 -21.82 1.03
CA ASP A 106 -13.83 -21.27 2.38
C ASP A 106 -12.68 -20.26 2.47
N LYS A 107 -13.02 -18.98 2.30
CA LYS A 107 -12.08 -17.85 2.44
C LYS A 107 -11.51 -17.68 3.85
N ASN A 108 -12.14 -18.29 4.87
CA ASN A 108 -11.67 -18.24 6.26
C ASN A 108 -10.87 -19.50 6.63
N TYR A 109 -10.48 -20.32 5.65
CA TYR A 109 -9.68 -21.50 5.91
C TYR A 109 -8.30 -21.11 6.42
N LEU A 110 -8.04 -21.42 7.69
CA LEU A 110 -6.72 -21.28 8.29
C LEU A 110 -5.87 -22.51 7.97
N MET A 111 -4.82 -22.31 7.17
CA MET A 111 -3.90 -23.39 6.82
C MET A 111 -3.25 -23.99 8.09
N PRO A 112 -3.25 -25.32 8.25
CA PRO A 112 -2.62 -25.95 9.42
C PRO A 112 -1.14 -25.58 9.54
N LEU A 113 -0.66 -25.33 10.76
CA LEU A 113 0.78 -25.05 10.99
C LEU A 113 1.70 -26.15 10.41
N ALA A 114 1.23 -27.39 10.39
CA ALA A 114 2.00 -28.51 9.84
C ALA A 114 2.09 -28.51 8.30
N SER A 115 1.13 -27.88 7.60
CA SER A 115 1.12 -27.80 6.14
C SER A 115 2.08 -26.73 5.60
N GLN A 116 2.31 -25.68 6.40
CA GLN A 116 3.16 -24.55 6.04
C GLN A 116 4.61 -24.99 5.80
N THR A 117 4.99 -25.09 4.53
CA THR A 117 6.39 -25.31 4.11
C THR A 117 7.01 -23.97 3.74
N LEU A 118 8.06 -23.58 4.47
CA LEU A 118 8.67 -22.26 4.34
C LEU A 118 9.84 -22.27 3.33
N GLY A 119 9.83 -21.30 2.42
CA GLY A 119 10.90 -21.05 1.47
C GLY A 119 12.04 -20.20 2.02
N GLN A 120 13.13 -20.18 1.26
CA GLN A 120 14.28 -19.32 1.47
C GLN A 120 14.40 -18.32 0.30
N LEU A 121 14.56 -17.03 0.62
CA LEU A 121 14.96 -16.03 -0.37
C LEU A 121 16.40 -16.24 -0.81
N THR A 122 16.63 -16.23 -2.11
CA THR A 122 17.94 -16.53 -2.73
C THR A 122 18.64 -15.28 -3.26
N THR A 123 17.92 -14.18 -3.44
CA THR A 123 18.45 -12.85 -3.78
C THR A 123 17.91 -11.78 -2.82
N ASP A 124 18.28 -10.51 -3.04
CA ASP A 124 17.82 -9.39 -2.22
C ASP A 124 16.31 -9.15 -2.44
N PHE A 125 15.54 -9.13 -1.35
CA PHE A 125 14.11 -8.83 -1.36
C PHE A 125 13.79 -7.42 -1.86
N PHE A 126 14.72 -6.48 -1.68
CA PHE A 126 14.54 -5.08 -2.07
C PHE A 126 14.89 -4.81 -3.54
N GLU A 127 15.30 -5.83 -4.29
CA GLU A 127 15.56 -5.75 -5.73
C GLU A 127 14.56 -6.63 -6.50
N SER A 128 13.74 -6.01 -7.36
CA SER A 128 12.79 -6.72 -8.23
C SER A 128 13.46 -7.21 -9.52
N PRO A 129 13.21 -8.45 -9.97
CA PRO A 129 12.55 -9.52 -9.22
C PRO A 129 13.49 -10.11 -8.15
N PHE A 130 12.93 -10.62 -7.05
CA PHE A 130 13.70 -11.39 -6.08
C PHE A 130 13.48 -12.90 -6.26
N GLY A 131 14.54 -13.69 -6.07
CA GLY A 131 14.51 -15.14 -6.19
C GLY A 131 14.18 -15.84 -4.87
N TYR A 132 13.58 -17.03 -4.97
CA TYR A 132 13.29 -17.89 -3.83
C TYR A 132 13.55 -19.38 -4.15
N SER A 133 13.58 -20.21 -3.11
CA SER A 133 13.61 -21.67 -3.22
C SER A 133 12.86 -22.34 -2.07
N ILE A 134 12.16 -23.44 -2.36
CA ILE A 134 11.43 -24.25 -1.37
C ILE A 134 11.92 -25.69 -1.49
N ALA A 135 12.34 -26.30 -0.38
CA ALA A 135 12.59 -27.74 -0.31
C ALA A 135 11.27 -28.45 0.06
N LEU A 136 10.82 -29.38 -0.78
CA LEU A 136 9.54 -30.06 -0.56
C LEU A 136 9.70 -31.21 0.45
N PRO A 137 8.79 -31.36 1.42
CA PRO A 137 8.76 -32.55 2.26
C PRO A 137 8.40 -33.78 1.41
N ILE A 138 8.89 -34.97 1.77
CA ILE A 138 8.58 -36.22 1.02
C ILE A 138 7.07 -36.46 0.94
N GLU A 139 6.36 -36.17 2.03
CA GLU A 139 4.91 -36.20 2.15
C GLU A 139 4.51 -34.89 2.85
N PRO A 140 3.71 -34.03 2.21
CA PRO A 140 3.22 -32.80 2.81
C PRO A 140 2.15 -33.08 3.85
N GLN A 141 1.89 -32.12 4.72
CA GLN A 141 0.88 -32.23 5.80
C GLN A 141 -0.28 -31.25 5.61
N GLY A 142 -0.62 -30.93 4.36
CA GLY A 142 -1.84 -30.21 3.97
C GLY A 142 -3.08 -31.08 4.07
N ALA A 143 -4.24 -30.46 3.89
CA ALA A 143 -5.50 -31.17 3.92
C ALA A 143 -5.80 -31.84 2.57
N TYR A 144 -6.21 -33.10 2.60
CA TYR A 144 -6.64 -33.79 1.39
C TYR A 144 -8.04 -33.35 0.97
N ARG A 145 -8.26 -33.22 -0.33
CA ARG A 145 -9.58 -33.03 -0.95
C ARG A 145 -9.74 -33.99 -2.10
N ASP A 146 -10.88 -34.66 -2.11
CA ASP A 146 -11.38 -35.33 -3.30
C ASP A 146 -11.86 -34.25 -4.28
N VAL A 147 -11.34 -34.29 -5.50
CA VAL A 147 -11.51 -33.26 -6.52
C VAL A 147 -11.94 -33.80 -7.87
N ASP A 148 -12.13 -35.11 -7.99
CA ASP A 148 -12.50 -35.75 -9.25
C ASP A 148 -14.02 -35.93 -9.42
N ASN A 149 -14.78 -35.68 -8.33
CA ASN A 149 -16.24 -35.65 -8.31
C ASN A 149 -16.88 -36.93 -8.89
N ASP A 150 -16.24 -38.09 -8.71
CA ASP A 150 -16.68 -39.35 -9.31
C ASP A 150 -17.72 -40.15 -8.48
N ASP A 151 -18.19 -39.56 -7.37
CA ASP A 151 -19.09 -40.13 -6.36
C ASP A 151 -18.50 -41.32 -5.54
N GLU A 152 -17.20 -41.61 -5.63
CA GLU A 152 -16.50 -42.60 -4.80
C GLU A 152 -15.79 -41.95 -3.60
N ASP A 153 -15.69 -42.69 -2.47
CA ASP A 153 -15.01 -42.19 -1.27
C ASP A 153 -13.49 -42.50 -1.37
N ASP A 154 -12.71 -41.56 -1.91
CA ASP A 154 -11.25 -41.66 -1.97
C ASP A 154 -10.52 -40.64 -1.08
N ALA A 155 -9.21 -40.86 -0.89
CA ALA A 155 -8.40 -39.97 -0.06
C ALA A 155 -8.29 -38.57 -0.67
N GLY A 156 -8.28 -38.48 -2.00
CA GLY A 156 -8.07 -37.26 -2.76
C GLY A 156 -6.59 -36.84 -2.80
N VAL A 157 -6.37 -35.57 -3.12
CA VAL A 157 -5.05 -34.95 -3.27
C VAL A 157 -4.85 -33.81 -2.27
N GLN A 158 -3.60 -33.46 -1.97
CA GLN A 158 -3.29 -32.18 -1.34
C GLN A 158 -2.90 -31.17 -2.43
N ILE A 159 -3.45 -29.96 -2.37
CA ILE A 159 -3.26 -28.93 -3.41
C ILE A 159 -2.61 -27.71 -2.78
N PHE A 160 -1.58 -27.19 -3.45
CA PHE A 160 -0.82 -26.03 -2.99
C PHE A 160 -0.65 -25.01 -4.11
N ALA A 161 -0.67 -23.73 -3.74
CA ALA A 161 -0.09 -22.65 -4.53
C ALA A 161 1.23 -22.26 -3.86
N VAL A 162 2.18 -21.76 -4.65
CA VAL A 162 3.36 -21.09 -4.08
C VAL A 162 2.97 -19.62 -3.93
N ALA A 163 3.10 -19.05 -2.74
CA ALA A 163 2.63 -17.69 -2.47
C ALA A 163 3.57 -16.90 -1.58
N TYR A 164 3.66 -15.60 -1.84
CA TYR A 164 4.35 -14.63 -1.00
C TYR A 164 3.46 -14.20 0.18
N TRP A 165 4.04 -14.14 1.37
CA TRP A 165 3.43 -13.67 2.60
C TRP A 165 4.43 -12.88 3.44
N THR A 166 3.94 -12.13 4.43
CA THR A 166 4.78 -11.47 5.43
C THR A 166 4.49 -12.03 6.80
N ASN A 167 5.54 -12.35 7.57
CA ASN A 167 5.42 -12.70 8.98
C ASN A 167 5.53 -11.44 9.83
N THR A 168 4.38 -10.81 10.06
CA THR A 168 4.24 -9.55 10.77
C THR A 168 4.26 -9.77 12.28
N PHE A 169 3.70 -10.87 12.77
CA PHE A 169 3.57 -11.12 14.21
C PHE A 169 4.75 -11.90 14.81
N GLY A 170 5.60 -12.48 13.97
CA GLY A 170 6.94 -12.96 14.34
C GLY A 170 6.99 -14.37 14.91
N ASP A 171 5.90 -15.11 14.84
CA ASP A 171 5.86 -16.51 15.24
C ASP A 171 6.63 -17.41 14.24
N PRO A 172 7.02 -18.65 14.61
CA PRO A 172 7.77 -19.53 13.70
C PRO A 172 7.04 -19.90 12.40
N PHE A 173 5.72 -19.74 12.38
CA PHE A 173 4.80 -20.00 11.27
C PHE A 173 3.81 -18.84 11.19
N LEU A 174 3.15 -18.67 10.05
CA LEU A 174 2.11 -17.65 9.90
C LEU A 174 0.91 -18.04 10.77
N GLU A 175 0.43 -17.09 11.57
CA GLU A 175 -0.79 -17.24 12.35
C GLU A 175 -1.97 -16.56 11.66
N GLU A 176 -3.17 -16.70 12.23
CA GLU A 176 -4.41 -16.13 11.69
C GLU A 176 -4.30 -14.63 11.34
N ARG A 177 -3.56 -13.87 12.14
CA ARG A 177 -3.34 -12.43 11.91
C ARG A 177 -2.42 -12.15 10.72
N ASP A 178 -1.39 -12.96 10.51
CA ASP A 178 -0.55 -12.87 9.30
C ASP A 178 -1.36 -13.22 8.04
N LEU A 179 -2.29 -14.16 8.18
CA LEU A 179 -3.14 -14.66 7.11
C LEU A 179 -4.38 -13.78 6.84
N GLY A 180 -4.58 -12.70 7.60
CA GLY A 180 -5.79 -11.88 7.48
C GLY A 180 -7.09 -12.67 7.64
N GLY A 181 -7.08 -13.78 8.40
CA GLY A 181 -8.22 -14.66 8.63
C GLY A 181 -8.32 -15.91 7.76
N GLY A 182 -7.47 -16.08 6.74
CA GLY A 182 -7.53 -17.27 5.88
C GLY A 182 -6.52 -17.28 4.73
N GLY A 183 -6.23 -18.48 4.22
CA GLY A 183 -5.32 -18.68 3.08
C GLY A 183 -6.07 -18.80 1.76
N TRP A 184 -5.96 -17.77 0.92
CA TRP A 184 -6.34 -17.76 -0.50
C TRP A 184 -5.66 -16.56 -1.16
N SER A 185 -4.39 -16.70 -1.52
CA SER A 185 -3.61 -15.60 -2.07
C SER A 185 -4.14 -15.14 -3.44
N THR A 186 -4.35 -13.83 -3.57
CA THR A 186 -4.83 -13.20 -4.80
C THR A 186 -3.74 -12.44 -5.56
N ALA A 187 -2.56 -12.31 -4.96
CA ALA A 187 -1.44 -11.58 -5.52
C ALA A 187 -0.12 -12.23 -5.12
N TYR A 188 0.90 -12.11 -5.98
CA TYR A 188 2.23 -12.68 -5.75
C TYR A 188 2.15 -14.18 -5.42
N ALA A 189 1.33 -14.89 -6.19
CA ALA A 189 1.12 -16.33 -6.08
C ALA A 189 1.39 -17.02 -7.42
N SER A 190 1.55 -18.34 -7.40
CA SER A 190 1.75 -19.14 -8.62
C SER A 190 0.48 -19.25 -9.46
N THR A 191 -0.68 -18.90 -8.89
CA THR A 191 -2.00 -18.95 -9.52
C THR A 191 -2.41 -17.55 -10.00
N ARG A 192 -3.19 -17.51 -11.08
CA ARG A 192 -3.86 -16.28 -11.54
C ARG A 192 -5.32 -16.36 -11.14
N ILE A 193 -5.80 -15.35 -10.42
CA ILE A 193 -7.18 -15.24 -10.01
C ILE A 193 -7.99 -14.32 -10.92
N SER A 194 -9.30 -14.54 -10.97
CA SER A 194 -10.22 -13.66 -11.69
C SER A 194 -10.43 -12.34 -10.94
N GLU A 195 -10.35 -11.23 -11.65
CA GLU A 195 -10.69 -9.88 -11.14
C GLU A 195 -12.20 -9.55 -11.35
N GLU A 196 -12.95 -10.45 -12.00
CA GLU A 196 -14.38 -10.31 -12.22
C GLU A 196 -15.18 -10.42 -10.93
N PHE A 197 -16.31 -9.71 -10.87
CA PHE A 197 -17.10 -9.69 -9.65
C PHE A 197 -17.76 -11.05 -9.37
N GLU A 198 -18.31 -11.66 -10.42
CA GLU A 198 -19.18 -12.84 -10.38
C GLU A 198 -18.44 -14.15 -10.07
N THR A 199 -17.15 -14.21 -10.40
CA THR A 199 -16.30 -15.40 -10.21
C THR A 199 -15.48 -15.34 -8.93
N GLU A 200 -15.67 -14.33 -8.08
CA GLU A 200 -15.22 -14.30 -6.69
C GLU A 200 -13.75 -14.76 -6.42
N ARG A 201 -12.77 -14.24 -7.18
CA ARG A 201 -11.32 -14.57 -7.04
C ARG A 201 -10.97 -16.03 -7.39
N GLU A 202 -11.84 -16.70 -8.15
CA GLU A 202 -11.59 -18.06 -8.67
C GLU A 202 -10.29 -18.13 -9.48
N ILE A 203 -9.62 -19.28 -9.44
CA ILE A 203 -8.39 -19.51 -10.19
C ILE A 203 -8.75 -19.68 -11.67
N ILE A 204 -8.12 -18.88 -12.53
CA ILE A 204 -8.33 -18.87 -13.99
C ILE A 204 -7.05 -19.19 -14.79
N GLY A 205 -5.97 -19.57 -14.10
CA GLY A 205 -4.69 -19.88 -14.73
C GLY A 205 -3.53 -19.96 -13.75
N GLY A 206 -2.32 -20.01 -14.30
CA GLY A 206 -1.08 -20.18 -13.53
C GLY A 206 -0.80 -21.64 -13.18
N GLN A 207 -0.25 -21.91 -12.00
CA GLN A 207 0.30 -23.21 -11.62
C GLN A 207 -0.12 -23.63 -10.21
N LEU A 208 -0.49 -24.91 -10.08
CA LEU A 208 -0.75 -25.59 -8.81
C LEU A 208 0.25 -26.72 -8.59
N LEU A 209 0.71 -26.90 -7.35
CA LEU A 209 1.46 -28.08 -6.94
C LEU A 209 0.50 -29.07 -6.26
N VAL A 210 0.39 -30.26 -6.82
CA VAL A 210 -0.54 -31.30 -6.34
C VAL A 210 0.26 -32.49 -5.82
N TYR A 211 -0.12 -33.01 -4.66
CA TYR A 211 0.43 -34.25 -4.10
C TYR A 211 -0.63 -35.35 -4.07
N ALA A 212 -0.35 -36.44 -4.79
CA ALA A 212 -1.15 -37.67 -4.73
C ALA A 212 -0.51 -38.69 -3.76
N PRO A 213 -1.26 -39.25 -2.79
CA PRO A 213 -0.75 -40.24 -1.83
C PRO A 213 -0.46 -41.60 -2.48
N ASP A 214 -1.06 -41.90 -3.63
CA ASP A 214 -0.94 -43.13 -4.40
C ASP A 214 -1.21 -42.87 -5.90
N GLU A 215 -1.35 -43.93 -6.71
CA GLU A 215 -1.63 -43.86 -8.16
C GLU A 215 -3.13 -44.07 -8.47
N GLU A 216 -4.01 -43.83 -7.51
CA GLU A 216 -5.46 -44.02 -7.66
C GLU A 216 -6.20 -42.68 -7.81
N GLN A 217 -5.55 -41.56 -7.49
CA GLN A 217 -6.19 -40.24 -7.51
C GLN A 217 -6.32 -39.65 -8.92
N LEU A 218 -7.46 -39.03 -9.19
CA LEU A 218 -7.74 -38.32 -10.43
C LEU A 218 -7.67 -36.80 -10.24
N PHE A 219 -7.50 -36.07 -11.34
CA PHE A 219 -7.46 -34.61 -11.35
C PHE A 219 -8.04 -34.05 -12.67
N PRO A 220 -8.79 -32.93 -12.64
CA PRO A 220 -9.33 -32.28 -13.83
C PRO A 220 -8.26 -31.86 -14.84
N ILE A 221 -8.54 -31.99 -16.15
CA ILE A 221 -7.62 -31.57 -17.21
C ILE A 221 -8.02 -30.25 -17.88
N ASN A 222 -9.10 -29.62 -17.45
CA ASN A 222 -9.56 -28.30 -17.90
C ASN A 222 -10.45 -27.67 -16.80
N PHE A 223 -11.03 -26.51 -17.09
CA PHE A 223 -11.91 -25.74 -16.19
C PHE A 223 -13.41 -26.06 -16.37
N GLY A 224 -13.75 -27.24 -16.88
CA GLY A 224 -15.15 -27.59 -17.14
C GLY A 224 -15.85 -26.71 -18.19
N GLU A 225 -17.19 -26.80 -18.21
CA GLU A 225 -18.05 -25.94 -19.03
C GLU A 225 -18.33 -24.59 -18.34
N ASP A 226 -18.32 -24.54 -17.01
CA ASP A 226 -18.60 -23.33 -16.22
C ASP A 226 -17.37 -22.42 -16.05
N GLY A 227 -16.18 -22.92 -16.39
CA GLY A 227 -14.93 -22.18 -16.31
C GLY A 227 -14.30 -22.16 -14.92
N LEU A 228 -14.77 -23.00 -14.00
CA LEU A 228 -14.28 -23.12 -12.62
C LEU A 228 -13.52 -24.44 -12.42
N LEU A 229 -12.69 -24.50 -11.38
CA LEU A 229 -12.04 -25.76 -10.98
C LEU A 229 -12.79 -26.41 -9.83
N PHE A 230 -12.74 -27.74 -9.77
CA PHE A 230 -13.31 -28.55 -8.70
C PHE A 230 -14.82 -28.34 -8.57
N THR A 231 -15.51 -28.29 -9.71
CA THR A 231 -16.97 -28.24 -9.83
C THR A 231 -17.49 -29.52 -10.48
N ILE A 232 -18.80 -29.75 -10.38
CA ILE A 232 -19.43 -31.03 -10.78
C ILE A 232 -19.34 -31.32 -12.29
N ASP A 233 -19.00 -30.33 -13.10
CA ASP A 233 -18.84 -30.44 -14.55
C ASP A 233 -17.41 -30.79 -14.98
N ASP A 234 -16.44 -30.84 -14.05
CA ASP A 234 -15.08 -31.32 -14.27
C ASP A 234 -15.02 -32.84 -14.49
N THR A 235 -15.55 -33.28 -15.64
CA THR A 235 -15.70 -34.72 -15.96
C THR A 235 -14.54 -35.29 -16.77
N GLU A 236 -13.65 -34.44 -17.30
CA GLU A 236 -12.46 -34.85 -18.02
C GLU A 236 -11.26 -34.92 -17.06
N LEU A 237 -10.84 -36.14 -16.75
CA LEU A 237 -9.91 -36.42 -15.66
C LEU A 237 -8.66 -37.17 -16.13
N ILE A 238 -7.56 -37.01 -15.40
CA ILE A 238 -6.32 -37.79 -15.55
C ILE A 238 -5.91 -38.41 -14.22
N THR A 239 -5.38 -39.64 -14.26
CA THR A 239 -4.75 -40.27 -13.08
C THR A 239 -3.39 -39.66 -12.80
N LEU A 240 -3.19 -39.20 -11.57
CA LEU A 240 -1.91 -38.66 -11.12
C LEU A 240 -0.99 -39.78 -10.61
N PRO A 241 0.30 -39.80 -10.97
CA PRO A 241 1.26 -40.69 -10.32
C PRO A 241 1.52 -40.25 -8.87
N GLN A 242 1.82 -41.22 -7.99
CA GLN A 242 2.14 -40.94 -6.57
C GLN A 242 3.22 -39.86 -6.42
N GLY A 243 3.03 -38.94 -5.47
CA GLY A 243 3.93 -37.84 -5.16
C GLY A 243 3.53 -36.52 -5.82
N TYR A 244 4.47 -35.58 -5.88
CA TYR A 244 4.19 -34.25 -6.43
C TYR A 244 4.09 -34.24 -7.95
N THR A 245 3.17 -33.41 -8.44
CA THR A 245 3.01 -33.03 -9.84
C THR A 245 2.73 -31.53 -9.89
N LEU A 246 3.45 -30.79 -10.73
CA LEU A 246 3.14 -29.38 -11.00
C LEU A 246 2.15 -29.31 -12.15
N VAL A 247 0.96 -28.78 -11.90
CA VAL A 247 -0.11 -28.63 -12.89
C VAL A 247 -0.04 -27.22 -13.46
N ASN A 248 0.09 -27.10 -14.78
CA ASN A 248 0.02 -25.84 -15.50
C ASN A 248 -1.39 -25.64 -16.06
N LEU A 249 -2.09 -24.66 -15.50
CA LEU A 249 -3.46 -24.30 -15.81
C LEU A 249 -3.58 -23.39 -17.04
N ASP A 250 -2.48 -22.90 -17.60
CA ASP A 250 -2.48 -22.01 -18.78
C ASP A 250 -2.58 -22.76 -20.13
N THR A 251 -2.78 -24.07 -20.11
CA THR A 251 -2.90 -24.94 -21.29
C THR A 251 -4.23 -25.67 -21.27
N VAL A 252 -4.85 -25.92 -22.43
CA VAL A 252 -6.07 -26.75 -22.51
C VAL A 252 -5.85 -27.88 -23.51
N PRO A 253 -5.86 -29.16 -23.08
CA PRO A 253 -5.88 -29.61 -21.67
C PRO A 253 -4.66 -29.13 -20.86
N PHE A 254 -4.78 -29.14 -19.53
CA PHE A 254 -3.69 -28.84 -18.61
C PHE A 254 -2.49 -29.76 -18.86
N THR A 255 -1.30 -29.27 -18.52
CA THR A 255 -0.07 -30.07 -18.57
C THR A 255 0.44 -30.36 -17.17
N PHE A 256 1.05 -31.53 -16.99
CA PHE A 256 1.40 -32.09 -15.69
C PHE A 256 2.90 -32.37 -15.64
N ASP A 257 3.68 -31.48 -15.03
CA ASP A 257 5.14 -31.58 -14.99
C ASP A 257 5.64 -32.33 -13.75
N ARG A 258 6.46 -33.37 -14.00
CA ARG A 258 7.12 -34.19 -12.98
C ARG A 258 8.63 -33.97 -12.87
N SER A 259 9.13 -32.85 -13.41
CA SER A 259 10.51 -32.39 -13.23
C SER A 259 10.91 -32.38 -11.75
N ARG A 260 12.15 -32.76 -11.44
CA ARG A 260 12.65 -32.78 -10.05
C ARG A 260 12.78 -31.39 -9.44
N ASN A 261 13.12 -30.39 -10.26
CA ASN A 261 13.37 -29.02 -9.82
C ASN A 261 12.71 -28.04 -10.78
N PRO A 262 11.36 -27.97 -10.80
CA PRO A 262 10.66 -27.02 -11.65
C PRO A 262 10.92 -25.58 -11.21
N VAL A 263 10.71 -24.66 -12.15
CA VAL A 263 10.69 -23.22 -11.90
C VAL A 263 9.23 -22.76 -11.84
N VAL A 264 8.86 -22.05 -10.78
CA VAL A 264 7.51 -21.52 -10.53
C VAL A 264 7.66 -20.04 -10.19
N ASP A 265 7.47 -19.16 -11.15
CA ASP A 265 7.52 -17.72 -10.89
C ASP A 265 6.18 -17.26 -10.31
N LEU A 266 6.21 -16.27 -9.42
CA LEU A 266 4.99 -15.71 -8.82
C LEU A 266 4.47 -14.56 -9.67
N ILE A 267 3.15 -14.39 -9.66
CA ILE A 267 2.45 -13.47 -10.54
C ILE A 267 2.08 -12.22 -9.75
N GLU A 268 2.57 -11.05 -10.20
CA GLU A 268 1.99 -9.76 -9.79
C GLU A 268 0.73 -9.51 -10.64
N PRO A 269 -0.48 -9.51 -10.03
CA PRO A 269 -1.71 -9.28 -10.78
C PRO A 269 -1.83 -7.81 -11.20
N SER A 270 -2.62 -7.54 -12.24
CA SER A 270 -2.88 -6.18 -12.74
C SER A 270 -3.38 -5.24 -11.66
N GLY A 271 -4.29 -5.70 -10.79
CA GLY A 271 -4.80 -4.90 -9.67
C GLY A 271 -3.76 -4.54 -8.60
N ALA A 272 -2.62 -5.23 -8.54
CA ALA A 272 -1.52 -4.91 -7.62
C ALA A 272 -0.37 -4.15 -8.30
N ALA A 273 -0.20 -4.31 -9.61
CA ALA A 273 0.88 -3.74 -10.39
C ALA A 273 0.79 -2.20 -10.48
N LEU A 274 1.95 -1.55 -10.65
CA LEU A 274 2.00 -0.14 -10.95
C LEU A 274 1.47 0.12 -12.37
N VAL A 275 0.53 1.05 -12.50
CA VAL A 275 0.09 1.52 -13.83
C VAL A 275 1.17 2.39 -14.44
N ASP A 276 1.71 1.95 -15.58
CA ASP A 276 2.84 2.59 -16.26
C ASP A 276 2.43 3.25 -17.58
N PHE A 277 2.50 4.57 -17.62
CA PHE A 277 2.24 5.39 -18.82
C PHE A 277 3.54 5.96 -19.44
N SER A 278 4.72 5.47 -19.04
CA SER A 278 6.01 6.06 -19.42
C SER A 278 6.35 5.97 -20.93
N GLU A 279 5.70 5.07 -21.66
CA GLU A 279 5.85 4.91 -23.12
C GLU A 279 4.91 5.82 -23.93
N LEU A 280 4.01 6.56 -23.27
CA LEU A 280 3.09 7.51 -23.92
C LEU A 280 3.69 8.92 -24.00
N SER A 281 3.17 9.75 -24.93
CA SER A 281 3.47 11.18 -24.91
C SER A 281 2.88 11.86 -23.67
N TYR A 282 3.27 13.10 -23.35
CA TYR A 282 2.72 13.81 -22.18
C TYR A 282 1.21 13.98 -22.25
N THR A 283 0.68 14.30 -23.43
CA THR A 283 -0.77 14.46 -23.62
C THR A 283 -1.50 13.13 -23.62
N GLU A 284 -0.94 12.08 -24.23
CA GLU A 284 -1.51 10.73 -24.20
C GLU A 284 -1.50 10.13 -22.79
N ALA A 285 -0.42 10.32 -22.03
CA ALA A 285 -0.31 9.89 -20.64
C ALA A 285 -1.30 10.64 -19.74
N PHE A 286 -1.47 11.95 -19.95
CA PHE A 286 -2.45 12.74 -19.22
C PHE A 286 -3.88 12.28 -19.50
N ASP A 287 -4.23 12.05 -20.77
CA ASP A 287 -5.56 11.59 -21.16
C ASP A 287 -5.88 10.23 -20.53
N ALA A 288 -4.94 9.27 -20.59
CA ALA A 288 -5.09 7.95 -19.94
C ALA A 288 -5.17 8.04 -18.42
N PHE A 289 -4.37 8.92 -17.80
CA PHE A 289 -4.37 9.16 -16.36
C PHE A 289 -5.70 9.72 -15.86
N VAL A 290 -6.24 10.74 -16.53
CA VAL A 290 -7.52 11.33 -16.14
C VAL A 290 -8.67 10.38 -16.44
N GLU A 291 -8.64 9.63 -17.54
CA GLU A 291 -9.62 8.58 -17.82
C GLU A 291 -9.67 7.57 -16.66
N LYS A 292 -8.51 7.04 -16.25
CA LYS A 292 -8.41 6.12 -15.12
C LYS A 292 -8.93 6.73 -13.83
N LEU A 293 -8.46 7.92 -13.44
CA LEU A 293 -8.95 8.58 -12.22
C LEU A 293 -10.45 8.87 -12.26
N SER A 294 -10.99 9.24 -13.42
CA SER A 294 -12.42 9.54 -13.54
C SER A 294 -13.32 8.32 -13.33
N GLN A 295 -12.78 7.13 -13.53
CA GLN A 295 -13.47 5.85 -13.32
C GLN A 295 -13.20 5.28 -11.91
N GLU A 296 -11.93 5.32 -11.49
CA GLU A 296 -11.43 4.56 -10.34
C GLU A 296 -11.21 5.40 -9.07
N TYR A 297 -11.41 6.71 -9.12
CA TYR A 297 -11.36 7.53 -7.91
C TYR A 297 -12.71 7.48 -7.16
N ALA A 298 -12.74 6.70 -6.07
CA ALA A 298 -13.95 6.40 -5.30
C ALA A 298 -14.71 7.60 -4.74
N PHE A 299 -14.08 8.78 -4.65
CA PHE A 299 -14.66 9.96 -4.02
C PHE A 299 -15.08 11.05 -5.01
N THR A 300 -15.14 10.78 -6.32
CA THR A 300 -15.54 11.77 -7.34
C THR A 300 -16.86 12.46 -7.00
N GLU A 301 -17.93 11.69 -6.74
CA GLU A 301 -19.25 12.26 -6.41
C GLU A 301 -19.24 12.96 -5.05
N TYR A 302 -18.62 12.35 -4.05
CA TYR A 302 -18.57 12.88 -2.68
C TYR A 302 -17.82 14.21 -2.59
N LYS A 303 -16.77 14.39 -3.40
CA LYS A 303 -15.95 15.61 -3.44
C LYS A 303 -16.36 16.58 -4.55
N GLU A 304 -17.45 16.28 -5.27
CA GLU A 304 -17.99 17.11 -6.34
C GLU A 304 -16.95 17.45 -7.43
N ILE A 305 -16.12 16.48 -7.82
CA ILE A 305 -15.03 16.69 -8.78
C ILE A 305 -15.60 16.78 -10.20
N ASP A 306 -15.29 17.89 -10.88
CA ASP A 306 -15.61 18.10 -12.30
C ASP A 306 -14.39 17.75 -13.18
N TRP A 307 -14.31 16.48 -13.58
CA TRP A 307 -13.23 15.99 -14.43
C TRP A 307 -13.16 16.70 -15.79
N GLU A 308 -14.31 17.08 -16.37
CA GLU A 308 -14.35 17.79 -17.66
C GLU A 308 -13.73 19.19 -17.52
N ALA A 309 -14.05 19.92 -16.44
CA ALA A 309 -13.44 21.22 -16.16
C ALA A 309 -11.93 21.13 -15.91
N LEU A 310 -11.46 20.08 -15.22
CA LEU A 310 -10.03 19.83 -15.03
C LEU A 310 -9.34 19.58 -16.39
N ILE A 311 -9.93 18.76 -17.26
CA ILE A 311 -9.39 18.51 -18.60
C ILE A 311 -9.36 19.81 -19.43
N GLU A 312 -10.44 20.58 -19.45
CA GLU A 312 -10.51 21.86 -20.18
C GLU A 312 -9.43 22.85 -19.72
N THR A 313 -9.07 22.81 -18.44
CA THR A 313 -8.07 23.70 -17.84
C THR A 313 -6.64 23.22 -18.09
N TYR A 314 -6.35 21.95 -17.81
CA TYR A 314 -4.98 21.44 -17.70
C TYR A 314 -4.47 20.78 -18.99
N ARG A 315 -5.34 20.19 -19.81
CA ARG A 315 -4.91 19.53 -21.06
C ARG A 315 -4.21 20.47 -22.04
N PRO A 316 -4.67 21.73 -22.27
CA PRO A 316 -3.93 22.67 -23.12
C PRO A 316 -2.55 23.05 -22.58
N LEU A 317 -2.35 23.01 -21.25
CA LEU A 317 -1.04 23.27 -20.63
C LEU A 317 -0.09 22.08 -20.86
N MET A 318 -0.62 20.85 -20.87
CA MET A 318 0.15 19.66 -21.26
C MET A 318 0.63 19.74 -22.72
N GLU A 319 -0.21 20.24 -23.64
CA GLU A 319 0.19 20.45 -25.04
C GLU A 319 1.35 21.46 -25.17
N VAL A 320 1.36 22.50 -24.34
CA VAL A 320 2.45 23.50 -24.29
C VAL A 320 3.74 22.84 -23.78
N ALA A 321 3.68 22.08 -22.69
CA ALA A 321 4.83 21.37 -22.13
C ALA A 321 5.40 20.35 -23.13
N GLU A 322 4.53 19.59 -23.81
CA GLU A 322 4.91 18.61 -24.83
C GLU A 322 5.58 19.28 -26.04
N ALA A 323 4.98 20.34 -26.57
CA ALA A 323 5.55 21.07 -27.71
C ALA A 323 6.92 21.71 -27.39
N ALA A 324 7.15 22.07 -26.13
CA ALA A 324 8.43 22.57 -25.65
C ALA A 324 9.43 21.46 -25.30
N GLY A 325 8.97 20.22 -25.11
CA GLY A 325 9.77 19.13 -24.56
C GLY A 325 10.23 19.42 -23.13
N ASP A 326 9.39 20.06 -22.32
CA ASP A 326 9.72 20.54 -20.98
C ASP A 326 9.16 19.62 -19.89
N PRO A 327 9.99 18.73 -19.29
CA PRO A 327 9.53 17.81 -18.26
C PRO A 327 9.17 18.50 -16.94
N ASP A 328 9.76 19.66 -16.62
CA ASP A 328 9.48 20.36 -15.38
C ASP A 328 8.13 21.08 -15.47
N GLU A 329 7.80 21.63 -16.65
CA GLU A 329 6.46 22.17 -16.90
C GLU A 329 5.40 21.07 -16.91
N TYR A 330 5.65 19.91 -17.53
CA TYR A 330 4.73 18.77 -17.47
C TYR A 330 4.42 18.36 -16.02
N ARG A 331 5.46 18.21 -15.19
CA ARG A 331 5.31 17.87 -13.76
C ARG A 331 4.57 18.95 -12.97
N ARG A 332 4.82 20.23 -13.27
CA ARG A 332 4.13 21.36 -12.65
C ARG A 332 2.64 21.32 -12.94
N VAL A 333 2.27 21.19 -14.21
CA VAL A 333 0.87 21.16 -14.65
C VAL A 333 0.15 19.97 -14.00
N LEU A 334 0.81 18.80 -13.93
CA LEU A 334 0.25 17.61 -13.28
C LEU A 334 0.04 17.81 -11.77
N ARG A 335 1.03 18.37 -11.08
CA ARG A 335 0.95 18.72 -9.65
C ARG A 335 -0.21 19.68 -9.39
N ASP A 336 -0.29 20.75 -10.18
CA ASP A 336 -1.29 21.81 -10.00
C ASP A 336 -2.70 21.27 -10.21
N MET A 337 -2.92 20.39 -11.19
CA MET A 337 -4.20 19.68 -11.36
C MET A 337 -4.54 18.83 -10.14
N LEU A 338 -3.58 18.05 -9.65
CA LEU A 338 -3.80 17.15 -8.52
C LEU A 338 -4.09 17.92 -7.22
N TRP A 339 -3.54 19.13 -7.07
CA TRP A 339 -3.86 20.02 -5.94
C TRP A 339 -5.30 20.54 -5.94
N GLU A 340 -6.02 20.46 -7.06
CA GLU A 340 -7.46 20.78 -7.11
C GLU A 340 -8.36 19.66 -6.59
N ILE A 341 -7.83 18.44 -6.42
CA ILE A 341 -8.57 17.32 -5.82
C ILE A 341 -8.44 17.44 -4.30
N PRO A 342 -9.52 17.71 -3.54
CA PRO A 342 -9.44 18.01 -2.11
C PRO A 342 -9.28 16.74 -1.27
N ASP A 343 -8.16 16.04 -1.44
CA ASP A 343 -7.85 14.75 -0.82
C ASP A 343 -6.37 14.61 -0.45
N GLY A 344 -6.06 14.57 0.84
CA GLY A 344 -4.70 14.36 1.34
C GLY A 344 -4.10 12.98 1.05
N HIS A 345 -4.81 12.08 0.36
CA HIS A 345 -4.25 10.83 -0.17
C HIS A 345 -3.94 10.90 -1.68
N VAL A 346 -4.23 12.04 -2.31
CA VAL A 346 -3.81 12.32 -3.68
C VAL A 346 -2.52 13.14 -3.62
N SER A 347 -1.48 12.69 -4.33
CA SER A 347 -0.20 13.39 -4.40
C SER A 347 0.27 13.53 -5.84
N GLY A 348 0.85 14.68 -6.19
CA GLY A 348 1.46 14.92 -7.49
C GLY A 348 2.99 14.97 -7.45
N PRO A 349 3.64 15.21 -8.60
CA PRO A 349 5.08 15.40 -8.67
C PRO A 349 5.59 16.49 -7.71
N PHE A 350 6.62 16.16 -6.93
CA PHE A 350 7.25 17.12 -6.01
C PHE A 350 8.38 17.89 -6.70
N LEU A 351 8.16 19.19 -6.93
CA LEU A 351 9.14 20.10 -7.55
C LEU A 351 10.05 20.71 -6.49
N GLN A 352 11.13 19.98 -6.15
CA GLN A 352 12.01 20.32 -5.04
C GLN A 352 12.63 21.71 -5.13
N ASP A 353 13.09 22.13 -6.31
CA ASP A 353 13.78 23.41 -6.47
C ASP A 353 12.86 24.60 -6.20
N GLU A 354 11.60 24.52 -6.62
CA GLU A 354 10.59 25.54 -6.32
C GLU A 354 10.19 25.54 -4.86
N PHE A 355 9.98 24.36 -4.29
CA PHE A 355 9.69 24.26 -2.87
C PHE A 355 10.80 24.94 -2.07
N VAL A 356 12.06 24.61 -2.36
CA VAL A 356 13.21 25.22 -1.69
C VAL A 356 13.27 26.72 -1.94
N GLU A 357 13.06 27.18 -3.16
CA GLU A 357 13.09 28.61 -3.50
C GLU A 357 12.04 29.41 -2.73
N ASN A 358 10.81 28.91 -2.67
CA ASN A 358 9.67 29.62 -2.10
C ASN A 358 9.55 29.47 -0.57
N VAL A 359 10.13 28.40 0.01
CA VAL A 359 9.88 28.05 1.41
C VAL A 359 11.10 28.30 2.30
N ARG A 360 12.33 28.32 1.78
CA ARG A 360 13.55 28.45 2.63
C ARG A 360 13.72 29.80 3.32
N GLY A 361 13.01 30.84 2.88
CA GLY A 361 13.11 32.19 3.42
C GLY A 361 11.99 32.55 4.40
N GLY A 362 12.33 33.23 5.48
CA GLY A 362 11.39 33.62 6.54
C GLY A 362 11.90 34.80 7.34
N VAL A 363 11.07 35.27 8.27
CA VAL A 363 11.41 36.38 9.18
C VAL A 363 11.68 35.93 10.61
N GLY A 364 11.65 34.62 10.88
CA GLY A 364 11.95 34.06 12.21
C GLY A 364 10.76 33.89 13.14
N ILE A 365 9.54 33.85 12.61
CA ILE A 365 8.33 33.60 13.42
C ILE A 365 7.55 32.40 12.90
N ALA A 366 6.94 31.69 13.84
CA ALA A 366 5.87 30.75 13.57
C ALA A 366 4.59 31.22 14.29
N ILE A 367 3.43 30.93 13.70
CA ILE A 367 2.15 31.50 14.12
C ILE A 367 1.09 30.43 14.29
N GLN A 368 0.18 30.65 15.24
CA GLN A 368 -0.95 29.76 15.49
C GLN A 368 -2.24 30.54 15.71
N GLU A 369 -3.35 29.96 15.23
CA GLU A 369 -4.68 30.52 15.42
C GLU A 369 -5.31 30.03 16.72
N LEU A 370 -5.76 30.96 17.55
CA LEU A 370 -6.49 30.69 18.78
C LEU A 370 -7.99 30.47 18.51
N ALA A 371 -8.67 29.83 19.47
CA ALA A 371 -10.11 29.57 19.37
C ALA A 371 -10.99 30.85 19.28
N ASP A 372 -10.44 32.02 19.60
CA ASP A 372 -11.10 33.32 19.45
C ASP A 372 -10.81 34.01 18.11
N GLY A 373 -10.07 33.35 17.20
CA GLY A 373 -9.72 33.81 15.86
C GLY A 373 -8.47 34.68 15.79
N ARG A 374 -7.82 34.98 16.91
CA ARG A 374 -6.54 35.70 16.91
C ARG A 374 -5.42 34.80 16.42
N ILE A 375 -4.48 35.36 15.67
CA ILE A 375 -3.29 34.65 15.19
C ILE A 375 -2.09 35.21 15.94
N ILE A 376 -1.43 34.37 16.72
CA ILE A 376 -0.35 34.78 17.61
C ILE A 376 0.99 34.15 17.23
N VAL A 377 2.08 34.81 17.60
CA VAL A 377 3.43 34.27 17.48
C VAL A 377 3.66 33.21 18.55
N THR A 378 3.93 31.98 18.12
CA THR A 378 4.19 30.79 18.96
C THR A 378 5.67 30.41 18.98
N TYR A 379 6.43 30.88 18.01
CA TYR A 379 7.88 30.80 17.97
C TYR A 379 8.49 32.11 17.49
N LEU A 380 9.60 32.49 18.12
CA LEU A 380 10.42 33.63 17.73
C LEU A 380 11.89 33.21 17.81
N GLY A 381 12.57 33.20 16.66
CA GLY A 381 13.99 32.88 16.59
C GLY A 381 14.88 34.02 17.11
N GLU A 382 15.98 33.68 17.77
CA GLU A 382 17.02 34.64 18.16
C GLU A 382 17.73 35.20 16.92
N ASP A 383 18.12 36.48 16.96
CA ASP A 383 18.83 37.17 15.86
C ASP A 383 18.12 37.09 14.49
N THR A 384 16.78 37.08 14.49
CA THR A 384 15.94 37.07 13.29
C THR A 384 15.38 38.45 12.95
N PRO A 385 14.97 38.72 11.69
CA PRO A 385 14.37 40.00 11.31
C PRO A 385 13.19 40.42 12.21
N ALA A 386 12.31 39.48 12.57
CA ALA A 386 11.20 39.77 13.47
C ALA A 386 11.65 40.17 14.87
N ALA A 387 12.63 39.45 15.44
CA ALA A 387 13.18 39.78 16.76
C ALA A 387 13.90 41.14 16.76
N GLU A 388 14.67 41.45 15.70
CA GLU A 388 15.32 42.75 15.54
C GLU A 388 14.31 43.91 15.39
N ALA A 389 13.14 43.63 14.83
CA ALA A 389 12.06 44.58 14.67
C ALA A 389 11.18 44.77 15.93
N GLY A 390 11.46 44.04 17.01
CA GLY A 390 10.76 44.18 18.29
C GLY A 390 9.48 43.35 18.43
N ILE A 391 9.22 42.41 17.53
CA ILE A 391 8.12 41.45 17.69
C ILE A 391 8.44 40.54 18.87
N GLU A 392 7.48 40.35 19.77
CA GLU A 392 7.60 39.49 20.95
C GLU A 392 6.86 38.16 20.77
N LEU A 393 7.26 37.15 21.55
CA LEU A 393 6.49 35.92 21.66
C LEU A 393 5.08 36.23 22.17
N ALA A 394 4.07 35.54 21.63
CA ALA A 394 2.65 35.78 21.86
C ALA A 394 2.11 37.14 21.35
N ALA A 395 2.88 37.87 20.53
CA ALA A 395 2.35 39.01 19.78
C ALA A 395 1.21 38.56 18.86
N GLU A 396 0.14 39.34 18.79
CA GLU A 396 -0.95 39.14 17.83
C GLU A 396 -0.53 39.72 16.49
N ILE A 397 -0.55 38.91 15.43
CA ILE A 397 -0.33 39.38 14.06
C ILE A 397 -1.66 39.88 13.52
N ILE A 398 -1.67 41.13 13.05
CA ILE A 398 -2.88 41.80 12.55
C ILE A 398 -2.93 41.75 11.02
N ALA A 399 -1.79 42.01 10.36
CA ALA A 399 -1.70 42.05 8.91
C ALA A 399 -0.28 41.73 8.40
N ILE A 400 -0.20 41.19 7.19
CA ILE A 400 1.04 41.08 6.40
C ILE A 400 0.81 41.82 5.09
N ASN A 401 1.71 42.73 4.72
CA ASN A 401 1.60 43.55 3.52
C ASN A 401 0.22 44.27 3.40
N ASP A 402 -0.22 44.88 4.50
CA ASP A 402 -1.53 45.54 4.64
C ASP A 402 -2.77 44.62 4.43
N THR A 403 -2.56 43.31 4.25
CA THR A 403 -3.63 42.32 4.13
C THR A 403 -3.94 41.76 5.53
N PRO A 404 -5.21 41.82 6.01
CA PRO A 404 -5.58 41.25 7.29
C PRO A 404 -5.13 39.79 7.41
N ILE A 405 -4.56 39.41 8.55
CA ILE A 405 -3.86 38.12 8.67
C ILE A 405 -4.77 36.91 8.35
N GLY A 406 -6.06 36.99 8.66
CA GLY A 406 -7.01 35.92 8.34
C GLY A 406 -7.15 35.69 6.84
N GLU A 407 -7.26 36.78 6.07
CA GLU A 407 -7.34 36.79 4.59
C GLU A 407 -5.99 36.37 3.98
N TRP A 408 -4.89 36.86 4.55
CA TRP A 408 -3.54 36.48 4.14
C TRP A 408 -3.35 34.96 4.22
N VAL A 409 -3.63 34.37 5.38
CA VAL A 409 -3.50 32.91 5.61
C VAL A 409 -4.47 32.13 4.71
N GLU A 410 -5.71 32.61 4.51
CA GLU A 410 -6.68 31.95 3.62
C GLU A 410 -6.20 31.91 2.15
N GLY A 411 -5.48 32.94 1.71
CA GLY A 411 -4.90 33.03 0.37
C GLY A 411 -3.63 32.19 0.15
N ILE A 412 -3.07 31.60 1.20
CA ILE A 412 -1.88 30.74 1.07
C ILE A 412 -2.26 29.40 0.42
N LEU A 413 -1.45 29.00 -0.55
CA LEU A 413 -1.43 27.65 -1.11
C LEU A 413 -0.25 26.88 -0.50
N PRO A 414 -0.49 25.98 0.45
CA PRO A 414 0.58 25.16 1.03
C PRO A 414 1.22 24.25 -0.01
N TYR A 415 2.54 24.11 0.01
CA TYR A 415 3.25 23.17 -0.87
C TYR A 415 3.08 21.69 -0.46
N THR A 416 2.40 21.46 0.66
CA THR A 416 1.93 20.16 1.18
C THR A 416 0.50 19.82 0.71
N SER A 417 -0.09 20.63 -0.17
CA SER A 417 -1.40 20.33 -0.77
C SER A 417 -1.37 19.01 -1.55
N PRO A 418 -2.53 18.36 -1.75
CA PRO A 418 -3.88 18.72 -1.30
C PRO A 418 -4.24 18.21 0.12
N PHE A 419 -5.45 18.54 0.59
CA PHE A 419 -5.91 18.21 1.94
C PHE A 419 -7.35 17.70 1.95
N SER A 420 -7.62 16.64 2.72
CA SER A 420 -8.98 16.10 2.89
C SER A 420 -9.87 16.94 3.81
N THR A 421 -9.30 17.80 4.65
CA THR A 421 -10.05 18.59 5.63
C THR A 421 -9.63 20.05 5.64
N ALA A 422 -10.60 20.93 5.89
CA ALA A 422 -10.35 22.36 6.07
C ALA A 422 -9.44 22.65 7.28
N HIS A 423 -9.50 21.80 8.31
CA HIS A 423 -8.64 21.92 9.49
C HIS A 423 -7.17 21.72 9.15
N ASN A 424 -6.81 20.60 8.51
CA ASN A 424 -5.42 20.31 8.14
C ASN A 424 -4.90 21.34 7.12
N ARG A 425 -5.74 21.73 6.15
CA ARG A 425 -5.41 22.83 5.24
C ARG A 425 -5.07 24.10 5.99
N ARG A 426 -5.89 24.50 6.98
CA ARG A 426 -5.68 25.74 7.75
C ARG A 426 -4.40 25.68 8.57
N LEU A 427 -4.09 24.54 9.20
CA LEU A 427 -2.84 24.35 9.94
C LEU A 427 -1.62 24.53 9.03
N GLN A 428 -1.65 23.93 7.84
CA GLN A 428 -0.58 24.09 6.86
C GLN A 428 -0.53 25.52 6.32
N GLN A 429 -1.65 26.18 6.06
CA GLN A 429 -1.66 27.59 5.66
C GLN A 429 -0.97 28.50 6.68
N LEU A 430 -1.15 28.26 7.98
CA LEU A 430 -0.46 29.02 9.04
C LEU A 430 1.06 28.83 8.97
N ILE A 431 1.53 27.60 8.74
CA ILE A 431 2.96 27.29 8.55
C ILE A 431 3.53 28.03 7.33
N TYR A 432 2.83 27.98 6.19
CA TYR A 432 3.31 28.58 4.94
C TYR A 432 3.11 30.10 4.87
N ALA A 433 2.24 30.69 5.70
CA ALA A 433 1.96 32.13 5.70
C ALA A 433 3.15 33.02 6.08
N THR A 434 4.15 32.46 6.76
CA THR A 434 5.38 33.17 7.16
C THR A 434 6.58 32.83 6.28
N ARG A 435 6.34 32.15 5.15
CA ARG A 435 7.38 31.67 4.22
C ARG A 435 7.41 32.48 2.93
N PHE A 436 8.63 32.78 2.50
CA PHE A 436 8.91 33.65 1.36
C PHE A 436 10.18 33.21 0.63
N PRO A 437 10.37 33.57 -0.65
CA PRO A 437 11.70 33.64 -1.24
C PRO A 437 12.61 34.52 -0.38
N THR A 438 13.90 34.19 -0.31
CA THR A 438 14.90 35.01 0.39
C THR A 438 15.02 36.40 -0.25
N ASP A 439 15.34 37.41 0.55
CA ASP A 439 15.45 38.82 0.12
C ASP A 439 14.11 39.45 -0.31
N THR A 440 12.99 38.91 0.18
CA THR A 440 11.65 39.49 -0.02
C THR A 440 11.40 40.57 1.03
N GLU A 441 11.09 41.79 0.57
CA GLU A 441 10.64 42.88 1.44
C GLU A 441 9.16 42.72 1.77
N LEU A 442 8.79 42.85 3.05
CA LEU A 442 7.41 42.75 3.53
C LEU A 442 7.16 43.64 4.74
N THR A 443 5.90 43.92 5.04
CA THR A 443 5.48 44.53 6.31
C THR A 443 4.69 43.56 7.17
N ILE A 444 4.89 43.64 8.47
CA ILE A 444 4.06 42.94 9.47
C ILE A 444 3.51 43.96 10.45
N THR A 445 2.18 44.02 10.56
CA THR A 445 1.48 44.78 11.60
C THR A 445 1.13 43.84 12.74
N TYR A 446 1.51 44.18 13.97
CA TYR A 446 1.39 43.33 15.14
C TYR A 446 1.03 44.12 16.40
N LEU A 447 0.52 43.42 17.41
CA LEU A 447 0.27 43.94 18.75
C LEU A 447 1.02 43.05 19.77
N ASN A 448 2.08 43.58 20.36
CA ASN A 448 2.84 42.87 21.38
C ASN A 448 2.00 42.64 22.66
N PRO A 449 2.35 41.63 23.48
CA PRO A 449 1.71 41.44 24.77
C PRO A 449 1.74 42.71 25.63
N GLU A 450 0.61 43.04 26.26
CA GLU A 450 0.45 44.24 27.11
C GLU A 450 0.55 45.60 26.38
N ALA A 451 0.78 45.63 25.06
CA ALA A 451 0.74 46.85 24.27
C ALA A 451 -0.70 47.35 24.06
N GLU A 452 -0.87 48.67 23.92
CA GLU A 452 -2.17 49.31 23.68
C GLU A 452 -2.36 49.75 22.21
N GLU A 453 -1.28 49.79 21.42
CA GLU A 453 -1.26 50.26 20.04
C GLU A 453 -0.56 49.24 19.13
N GLU A 454 -1.08 49.08 17.92
CA GLU A 454 -0.47 48.24 16.87
C GLU A 454 0.81 48.92 16.35
N GLU A 455 1.83 48.11 16.06
CA GLU A 455 3.07 48.52 15.42
C GLU A 455 3.22 47.86 14.06
N THR A 456 3.87 48.53 13.11
CA THR A 456 4.19 47.97 11.80
C THR A 456 5.70 47.96 11.60
N ALA A 457 6.26 46.79 11.33
CA ALA A 457 7.66 46.60 11.01
C ALA A 457 7.86 46.35 9.51
N GLU A 458 8.88 47.00 8.94
CA GLU A 458 9.42 46.64 7.61
C GLU A 458 10.50 45.57 7.80
N LEU A 459 10.35 44.44 7.13
CA LEU A 459 11.20 43.26 7.26
C LEU A 459 11.72 42.83 5.90
N VAL A 460 12.85 42.12 5.92
CA VAL A 460 13.37 41.40 4.75
C VAL A 460 13.53 39.94 5.13
N SER A 461 12.94 39.04 4.35
CA SER A 461 13.09 37.60 4.58
C SER A 461 14.56 37.18 4.40
N VAL A 462 15.04 36.33 5.30
CA VAL A 462 16.39 35.76 5.25
C VAL A 462 16.29 34.25 5.16
N PHE A 463 17.40 33.57 4.88
CA PHE A 463 17.43 32.12 5.06
C PHE A 463 17.16 31.80 6.54
N GLU A 464 16.03 31.19 6.82
CA GLU A 464 15.56 30.94 8.19
C GLU A 464 14.55 29.79 8.11
N VAL A 465 14.93 28.58 8.51
CA VAL A 465 14.06 27.40 8.40
C VAL A 465 13.61 26.87 9.76
N ASP A 466 14.13 27.44 10.85
CA ASP A 466 13.87 26.94 12.20
C ASP A 466 12.41 27.18 12.60
N SER A 467 11.83 28.32 12.21
CA SER A 467 10.40 28.61 12.41
C SER A 467 9.49 27.67 11.64
N PHE A 468 9.89 27.24 10.44
CA PHE A 468 9.14 26.29 9.63
C PHE A 468 9.04 24.92 10.32
N TYR A 469 10.13 24.46 10.94
CA TYR A 469 10.16 23.18 11.67
C TYR A 469 9.66 23.27 13.12
N HIS A 470 9.22 24.46 13.58
CA HIS A 470 8.65 24.61 14.92
C HIS A 470 7.19 24.16 15.00
N GLU A 471 6.41 24.50 13.97
CA GLU A 471 4.96 24.28 13.89
C GLU A 471 4.58 22.96 13.24
N ASP A 472 5.55 22.17 12.78
CA ASP A 472 5.25 20.79 12.40
C ASP A 472 4.69 20.12 13.66
N PHE A 473 3.47 19.57 13.57
CA PHE A 473 2.60 19.34 14.73
C PHE A 473 3.10 18.27 15.70
N GLY A 474 4.36 17.86 15.57
CA GLY A 474 5.24 17.69 16.71
C GLY A 474 6.70 17.51 16.32
N ARG A 475 7.46 16.93 17.25
CA ARG A 475 8.91 16.86 17.12
C ARG A 475 9.28 16.26 15.77
N PRO A 476 10.16 16.91 14.98
CA PRO A 476 10.73 16.28 13.81
C PRO A 476 11.28 14.92 14.21
N VAL A 477 10.70 13.85 13.67
CA VAL A 477 11.25 12.51 13.85
C VAL A 477 12.63 12.52 13.19
N THR A 478 13.65 12.20 13.98
CA THR A 478 15.04 12.20 13.53
C THR A 478 15.41 10.90 12.82
N GLY A 479 14.54 9.90 12.88
CA GLY A 479 14.79 8.53 12.42
C GLY A 479 15.54 7.69 13.47
N PHE A 480 15.71 8.21 14.68
CA PHE A 480 16.28 7.46 15.82
C PHE A 480 15.22 7.01 16.82
N GLU A 481 14.00 7.53 16.69
CA GLU A 481 12.83 7.13 17.45
C GLU A 481 12.45 5.68 17.10
N LEU A 482 11.90 4.94 18.05
CA LEU A 482 11.30 3.64 17.77
C LEU A 482 9.88 3.83 17.21
N PRO A 483 9.34 2.87 16.43
CA PRO A 483 7.96 2.96 15.96
C PRO A 483 6.95 2.98 17.12
N VAL A 484 7.29 2.30 18.22
CA VAL A 484 6.57 2.31 19.49
C VAL A 484 7.57 2.57 20.62
N GLN A 485 7.37 3.64 21.38
CA GLN A 485 8.20 3.93 22.56
C GLN A 485 7.33 4.29 23.76
N TYR A 486 7.68 3.77 24.92
CA TYR A 486 6.84 3.90 26.10
C TYR A 486 7.64 4.10 27.38
N GLU A 487 7.02 4.77 28.33
CA GLU A 487 7.53 4.98 29.68
C GLU A 487 6.42 4.90 30.72
N LEU A 488 6.81 4.61 31.97
CA LEU A 488 5.92 4.72 33.12
C LEU A 488 6.08 6.11 33.73
N LEU A 489 4.98 6.84 33.84
CA LEU A 489 4.97 8.18 34.43
C LEU A 489 5.02 8.11 35.96
N ASP A 490 5.49 9.19 36.60
CA ASP A 490 5.49 9.34 38.07
C ASP A 490 4.09 9.20 38.71
N SER A 491 3.02 9.39 37.91
CA SER A 491 1.63 9.21 38.30
C SER A 491 1.21 7.74 38.44
N GLY A 492 1.99 6.80 37.88
CA GLY A 492 1.67 5.38 37.81
C GLY A 492 0.93 4.97 36.53
N TYR A 493 0.59 5.90 35.64
CA TYR A 493 0.05 5.60 34.30
C TYR A 493 1.19 5.38 33.30
N ALA A 494 0.97 4.52 32.32
CA ALA A 494 1.89 4.38 31.20
C ALA A 494 1.58 5.43 30.12
N TYR A 495 2.63 5.87 29.44
CA TYR A 495 2.55 6.68 28.23
C TYR A 495 3.24 5.90 27.11
N VAL A 496 2.60 5.81 25.95
CA VAL A 496 3.16 5.24 24.73
C VAL A 496 2.98 6.21 23.59
N GLU A 497 4.02 6.40 22.81
CA GLU A 497 4.01 7.12 21.54
C GLU A 497 4.11 6.10 20.41
N ILE A 498 3.18 6.18 19.46
CA ILE A 498 3.19 5.42 18.21
C ILE A 498 3.52 6.42 17.11
N THR A 499 4.73 6.35 16.57
CA THR A 499 5.24 7.36 15.64
C THR A 499 4.80 7.12 14.19
N SER A 500 4.51 5.87 13.82
CA SER A 500 4.04 5.51 12.48
C SER A 500 3.45 4.09 12.44
N PHE A 501 2.44 3.85 11.59
CA PHE A 501 2.01 2.51 11.19
C PHE A 501 2.65 2.05 9.87
N PHE A 502 3.61 2.80 9.32
CA PHE A 502 4.29 2.52 8.04
C PHE A 502 5.76 2.11 8.21
N ASP A 503 6.26 2.06 9.45
CA ASP A 503 7.60 1.58 9.78
C ASP A 503 7.66 0.04 9.75
N ASN A 504 8.70 -0.55 10.32
CA ASN A 504 8.93 -1.98 10.45
C ASN A 504 7.80 -2.65 11.25
N GLN A 505 6.89 -3.35 10.56
CA GLN A 505 5.68 -3.91 11.16
C GLN A 505 5.99 -4.90 12.30
N LEU A 506 6.98 -5.78 12.09
CA LEU A 506 7.38 -6.76 13.11
C LEU A 506 7.94 -6.10 14.38
N LEU A 507 8.82 -5.11 14.24
CA LEU A 507 9.36 -4.39 15.38
C LEU A 507 8.26 -3.64 16.13
N THR A 508 7.32 -3.03 15.40
CA THR A 508 6.13 -2.38 15.95
C THR A 508 5.32 -3.35 16.82
N VAL A 509 4.96 -4.52 16.28
CA VAL A 509 4.21 -5.56 17.01
C VAL A 509 4.99 -6.04 18.23
N GLN A 510 6.28 -6.35 18.09
CA GLN A 510 7.10 -6.84 19.21
C GLN A 510 7.21 -5.83 20.36
N LEU A 511 7.34 -4.54 20.04
CA LEU A 511 7.37 -3.48 21.05
C LEU A 511 6.00 -3.30 21.71
N TRP A 512 4.93 -3.42 20.92
CA TRP A 512 3.54 -3.35 21.41
C TRP A 512 3.19 -4.51 22.34
N GLU A 513 3.44 -5.76 21.93
CA GLU A 513 3.19 -6.93 22.76
C GLU A 513 4.02 -6.91 24.03
N ARG A 514 5.29 -6.49 23.95
CA ARG A 514 6.13 -6.30 25.14
C ARG A 514 5.54 -5.23 26.08
N LEU A 515 4.99 -4.14 25.55
CA LEU A 515 4.29 -3.13 26.35
C LEU A 515 3.09 -3.78 27.05
N MET A 516 2.19 -4.44 26.31
CA MET A 516 0.99 -5.08 26.87
C MET A 516 1.33 -6.06 28.00
N GLN A 517 2.31 -6.94 27.79
CA GLN A 517 2.82 -7.84 28.84
C GLN A 517 3.30 -7.07 30.07
N THR A 518 4.07 -5.99 29.85
CA THR A 518 4.60 -5.16 30.95
C THR A 518 3.48 -4.47 31.73
N LEU A 519 2.44 -3.96 31.05
CA LEU A 519 1.29 -3.34 31.68
C LEU A 519 0.53 -4.35 32.56
N ASN A 520 0.27 -5.54 32.03
CA ASN A 520 -0.42 -6.62 32.72
C ASN A 520 0.38 -7.14 33.92
N GLU A 521 1.67 -7.42 33.77
CA GLU A 521 2.54 -7.91 34.85
C GLU A 521 2.70 -6.93 36.01
N GLN A 522 2.67 -5.63 35.72
CA GLN A 522 2.85 -4.57 36.72
C GLN A 522 1.52 -4.02 37.25
N GLU A 523 0.38 -4.56 36.79
CA GLU A 523 -0.96 -4.09 37.14
C GLU A 523 -1.12 -2.57 36.91
N VAL A 524 -0.60 -2.07 35.78
CA VAL A 524 -0.68 -0.65 35.43
C VAL A 524 -2.15 -0.27 35.24
N PRO A 525 -2.65 0.82 35.88
CA PRO A 525 -4.08 1.13 35.89
C PRO A 525 -4.59 1.80 34.61
N GLY A 526 -3.72 2.38 33.79
CA GLY A 526 -4.13 3.02 32.54
C GLY A 526 -2.96 3.39 31.62
N LEU A 527 -3.29 3.56 30.35
CA LEU A 527 -2.37 3.85 29.24
C LEU A 527 -2.82 5.12 28.50
N ILE A 528 -1.87 6.02 28.28
CA ILE A 528 -2.01 7.18 27.39
C ILE A 528 -1.31 6.83 26.08
N ILE A 529 -2.06 6.78 24.98
CA ILE A 529 -1.57 6.50 23.64
C ILE A 529 -1.47 7.84 22.89
N ASP A 530 -0.27 8.21 22.48
CA ASP A 530 -0.01 9.44 21.72
C ASP A 530 0.24 9.10 20.24
N MET A 531 -0.68 9.55 19.38
CA MET A 531 -0.60 9.38 17.93
C MET A 531 -0.58 10.73 17.21
N ARG A 532 -0.27 11.82 17.92
CA ARG A 532 -0.27 13.17 17.33
C ARG A 532 0.75 13.32 16.19
N GLN A 533 1.79 12.48 16.17
CA GLN A 533 2.82 12.41 15.11
C GLN A 533 2.58 11.31 14.10
N ASN A 534 1.56 10.46 14.30
CA ASN A 534 1.36 9.30 13.48
C ASN A 534 0.70 9.70 12.15
N GLY A 535 1.46 9.65 11.06
CA GLY A 535 0.97 9.93 9.71
C GLY A 535 0.08 8.84 9.11
N GLY A 536 -0.15 7.73 9.81
CA GLY A 536 -0.84 6.55 9.32
C GLY A 536 0.13 5.46 8.85
N GLY A 537 -0.32 4.65 7.88
CA GLY A 537 0.43 3.51 7.34
C GLY A 537 -0.50 2.34 7.07
N PHE A 538 -0.11 1.13 7.50
CA PHE A 538 -0.90 -0.06 7.29
C PHE A 538 -2.15 -0.08 8.20
N GLY A 539 -3.33 0.14 7.62
CA GLY A 539 -4.60 0.14 8.34
C GLY A 539 -4.85 -1.18 9.08
N PHE A 540 -4.53 -2.31 8.44
CA PHE A 540 -4.61 -3.63 9.07
C PHE A 540 -3.77 -3.73 10.35
N LEU A 541 -2.53 -3.22 10.35
CA LEU A 541 -1.68 -3.21 11.53
C LEU A 541 -2.29 -2.35 12.65
N ALA A 542 -2.82 -1.18 12.32
CA ALA A 542 -3.48 -0.30 13.28
C ALA A 542 -4.69 -0.99 13.93
N ASP A 543 -5.53 -1.65 13.13
CA ASP A 543 -6.68 -2.42 13.60
C ASP A 543 -6.25 -3.58 14.52
N GLN A 544 -5.25 -4.37 14.11
CA GLN A 544 -4.79 -5.49 14.94
C GLN A 544 -4.08 -5.03 16.23
N MET A 545 -3.43 -3.86 16.24
CA MET A 545 -2.90 -3.27 17.47
C MET A 545 -4.01 -2.78 18.41
N ALA A 546 -5.12 -2.28 17.87
CA ALA A 546 -6.29 -1.89 18.66
C ALA A 546 -6.99 -3.12 19.28
N ALA A 547 -6.97 -4.28 18.61
CA ALA A 547 -7.60 -5.52 19.08
C ALA A 547 -7.15 -5.99 20.49
N TYR A 548 -5.99 -5.53 20.97
CA TYR A 548 -5.47 -5.82 22.31
C TYR A 548 -6.31 -5.22 23.45
N PHE A 549 -7.23 -4.30 23.14
CA PHE A 549 -8.11 -3.64 24.11
C PHE A 549 -9.55 -4.18 24.07
N PHE A 550 -9.79 -5.27 23.34
CA PHE A 550 -11.12 -5.82 23.12
C PHE A 550 -11.19 -7.30 23.51
N GLU A 551 -12.38 -7.71 23.92
CA GLU A 551 -12.68 -9.10 24.35
C GLU A 551 -13.48 -9.89 23.32
N GLU A 552 -14.03 -9.20 22.33
CA GLU A 552 -14.81 -9.77 21.25
C GLU A 552 -14.31 -9.22 19.91
N GLU A 553 -14.40 -10.05 18.87
CA GLU A 553 -14.13 -9.64 17.51
C GLU A 553 -15.12 -8.56 17.09
N LEU A 554 -14.62 -7.50 16.45
CA LEU A 554 -15.42 -6.41 15.92
C LEU A 554 -15.07 -6.18 14.46
N ILE A 555 -16.08 -5.91 13.65
CA ILE A 555 -15.91 -5.41 12.29
C ILE A 555 -15.45 -3.95 12.38
N THR A 556 -14.31 -3.64 11.77
CA THR A 556 -13.67 -2.31 11.82
C THR A 556 -14.01 -1.47 10.60
N GLY A 557 -14.24 -2.12 9.46
CA GLY A 557 -14.49 -1.44 8.20
C GLY A 557 -14.75 -2.40 7.05
N ASN A 558 -14.82 -1.84 5.85
CA ASN A 558 -14.87 -2.60 4.61
C ASN A 558 -14.33 -1.71 3.48
N THR A 559 -13.75 -2.32 2.45
CA THR A 559 -13.16 -1.64 1.30
C THR A 559 -13.97 -1.93 0.05
N ALA A 560 -14.24 -0.88 -0.73
CA ALA A 560 -14.85 -1.02 -2.05
C ALA A 560 -13.78 -0.91 -3.13
N TYR A 561 -13.83 -1.80 -4.12
CA TYR A 561 -12.90 -1.82 -5.26
C TYR A 561 -13.66 -1.46 -6.52
N TYR A 562 -13.03 -0.68 -7.42
CA TYR A 562 -13.61 -0.47 -8.74
C TYR A 562 -13.54 -1.78 -9.53
N ASN A 563 -14.66 -2.17 -10.13
CA ASN A 563 -14.72 -3.33 -11.00
C ASN A 563 -14.95 -2.86 -12.44
N GLU A 564 -14.01 -3.18 -13.32
CA GLU A 564 -14.01 -2.69 -14.71
C GLU A 564 -15.19 -3.22 -15.52
N SER A 565 -15.61 -4.48 -15.31
CA SER A 565 -16.67 -5.10 -16.10
C SER A 565 -18.07 -4.57 -15.74
N LEU A 566 -18.28 -4.20 -14.47
CA LEU A 566 -19.51 -3.58 -13.99
C LEU A 566 -19.50 -2.05 -14.12
N GLY A 567 -18.32 -1.42 -14.16
CA GLY A 567 -18.17 0.03 -14.21
C GLY A 567 -18.62 0.74 -12.93
N GLU A 568 -18.55 0.05 -11.77
CA GLU A 568 -18.93 0.59 -10.47
C GLU A 568 -18.03 0.07 -9.34
N PHE A 569 -18.09 0.74 -8.19
CA PHE A 569 -17.43 0.28 -6.97
C PHE A 569 -18.25 -0.80 -6.28
N ILE A 570 -17.63 -1.95 -6.06
CA ILE A 570 -18.23 -3.12 -5.42
C ILE A 570 -17.69 -3.28 -4.01
N LEU A 571 -18.56 -3.65 -3.08
CA LEU A 571 -18.22 -3.96 -1.69
C LEU A 571 -18.75 -5.35 -1.37
N ARG A 572 -17.90 -6.19 -0.77
CA ARG A 572 -18.26 -7.54 -0.34
C ARG A 572 -18.31 -7.58 1.18
N GLU A 573 -19.48 -7.91 1.76
CA GLU A 573 -19.64 -7.96 3.22
C GLU A 573 -18.72 -9.00 3.89
N GLU A 574 -18.38 -10.06 3.15
CA GLU A 574 -17.44 -11.11 3.56
C GLU A 574 -15.97 -10.67 3.59
N ASP A 575 -15.61 -9.63 2.83
CA ASP A 575 -14.26 -9.05 2.81
C ASP A 575 -14.10 -7.96 3.88
N ALA A 576 -15.04 -7.86 4.84
CA ALA A 576 -15.00 -6.84 5.88
C ALA A 576 -13.80 -7.02 6.81
N ASP A 577 -13.10 -5.92 7.07
CA ASP A 577 -12.01 -5.88 8.04
C ASP A 577 -12.54 -6.13 9.45
N LYS A 578 -11.79 -6.90 10.23
CA LYS A 578 -12.15 -7.25 11.61
C LYS A 578 -10.93 -7.37 12.51
N PHE A 579 -11.18 -7.28 13.80
CA PHE A 579 -10.19 -7.64 14.80
C PHE A 579 -9.98 -9.15 14.86
N TYR A 580 -8.71 -9.54 14.80
CA TYR A 580 -8.23 -10.86 15.16
C TYR A 580 -7.62 -10.76 16.55
N LEU A 581 -8.31 -11.32 17.54
CA LEU A 581 -7.96 -11.08 18.94
C LEU A 581 -6.63 -11.75 19.30
N PRO A 582 -5.73 -11.04 20.00
CA PRO A 582 -4.52 -11.67 20.53
C PRO A 582 -4.88 -12.65 21.66
N ALA A 583 -3.89 -13.43 22.07
CA ALA A 583 -3.98 -14.29 23.25
C ALA A 583 -4.47 -13.49 24.48
N GLU A 584 -5.29 -14.12 25.33
CA GLU A 584 -5.97 -13.48 26.46
C GLU A 584 -4.98 -12.77 27.41
N GLU A 585 -3.79 -13.35 27.61
CA GLU A 585 -2.72 -12.78 28.45
C GLU A 585 -2.09 -11.49 27.89
N LEU A 586 -2.28 -11.20 26.61
CA LEU A 586 -1.81 -9.98 25.95
C LEU A 586 -2.87 -8.87 25.96
N ARG A 587 -4.12 -9.17 26.31
CA ARG A 587 -5.19 -8.16 26.33
C ARG A 587 -5.04 -7.26 27.54
N TYR A 588 -5.32 -5.98 27.37
CA TYR A 588 -5.16 -4.96 28.42
C TYR A 588 -6.47 -4.25 28.73
N ASP A 589 -6.93 -4.39 29.97
CA ASP A 589 -8.23 -3.89 30.44
C ASP A 589 -8.16 -2.58 31.23
N GLY A 590 -6.98 -1.95 31.32
CA GLY A 590 -6.81 -0.69 32.04
C GLY A 590 -7.46 0.50 31.32
N ASP A 591 -7.57 1.63 32.02
CA ASP A 591 -8.16 2.85 31.45
C ASP A 591 -7.33 3.38 30.26
N LEU A 592 -7.99 3.77 29.17
CA LEU A 592 -7.31 4.26 27.95
C LEU A 592 -7.62 5.74 27.68
N VAL A 593 -6.59 6.47 27.25
CA VAL A 593 -6.72 7.81 26.66
C VAL A 593 -5.90 7.84 25.37
N VAL A 594 -6.46 8.37 24.29
CA VAL A 594 -5.77 8.58 23.01
C VAL A 594 -5.59 10.09 22.79
N LEU A 595 -4.38 10.50 22.42
CA LEU A 595 -3.98 11.88 22.13
C LEU A 595 -3.71 12.07 20.65
#